data_AF-X1IYA5-F1
#
_entry.id   AF-X1IYA5-F1
#
_cell.length_a   1.000
_cell.length_b   1.000
_cell.length_c   1.000
_cell.angle_alpha   90.00
_cell.angle_beta   90.00
_cell.angle_gamma   90.00
#
_symmetry.space_group_name_H-M   'P 1'
#
loop_
_entity.id
_entity.type
_entity.pdbx_description
1 polymer ?
#
loop_
_entity_poly.entity_id
_entity_poly.type
_entity_poly.pdbx_seq_one_letter_code
_entity_poly.pdbx_strand_id
1 'polypeptide(L)'
;MVESVEEKSPVGIPSISYESMAELWTLIHDLLGGTAAMREAAQTWLPQEPAEGSTAYKARLNRSILYNGYKDTLNKLKNRPFTRPVVAIDFPPDIAYLEHDVDGNNKPLE
;
A
#
# COMPACT_ATOMS: atom_id res chain seq x y z
N MET A 1 17.16 29.27 19.11
CA MET A 1 16.36 28.05 19.18
C MET A 1 14.94 28.47 18.88
N VAL A 2 14.50 28.33 17.62
CA VAL A 2 13.14 28.73 17.22
C VAL A 2 12.26 27.53 17.50
N GLU A 3 11.43 27.65 18.51
CA GLU A 3 10.40 26.68 18.86
C GLU A 3 9.38 26.69 17.70
N SER A 4 9.39 25.64 16.89
CA SER A 4 8.38 25.42 15.85
C SER A 4 7.09 25.05 16.55
N VAL A 5 6.24 26.06 16.75
CA VAL A 5 4.85 25.88 17.19
C VAL A 5 4.16 25.00 16.15
N GLU A 6 3.77 23.79 16.54
CA GLU A 6 3.03 22.85 15.71
C GLU A 6 1.59 23.36 15.57
N GLU A 7 1.38 24.24 14.58
CA GLU A 7 0.07 24.81 14.27
C GLU A 7 -0.86 23.70 13.76
N LYS A 8 -1.78 23.28 14.63
CA LYS A 8 -2.69 22.17 14.38
C LYS A 8 -3.70 22.57 13.31
N SER A 9 -3.64 21.93 12.14
CA SER A 9 -4.56 22.22 11.03
C SER A 9 -6.03 22.03 11.46
N PRO A 10 -6.95 22.94 11.09
CA PRO A 10 -8.37 22.79 11.39
C PRO A 10 -8.95 21.55 10.71
N VAL A 11 -10.00 20.97 11.30
CA VAL A 11 -10.58 19.64 10.96
C VAL A 11 -10.97 19.46 9.47
N GLY A 12 -11.10 20.54 8.70
CA GLY A 12 -11.44 20.51 7.27
C GLY A 12 -10.29 20.81 6.29
N ILE A 13 -9.09 21.13 6.78
CA ILE A 13 -7.93 21.44 5.93
C ILE A 13 -6.91 20.30 6.08
N PRO A 14 -6.52 19.62 4.99
CA PRO A 14 -5.46 18.62 5.04
C PRO A 14 -4.18 19.24 5.61
N SER A 15 -3.46 18.47 6.42
CA SER A 15 -2.16 18.93 6.91
C SER A 15 -1.14 18.98 5.76
N ILE A 16 -0.08 19.77 5.92
CA ILE A 16 1.03 19.84 4.95
C ILE A 16 1.64 18.44 4.71
N SER A 17 1.73 17.62 5.76
CA SER A 17 2.18 16.24 5.66
C SER A 17 1.25 15.38 4.81
N TYR A 18 -0.08 15.58 4.91
CA TYR A 18 -1.04 14.88 4.06
C TYR A 18 -0.83 15.23 2.59
N GLU A 19 -0.72 16.51 2.25
CA GLU A 19 -0.54 16.97 0.87
C GLU A 19 0.76 16.42 0.27
N SER A 20 1.84 16.44 1.05
CA SER A 20 3.14 15.87 0.65
C SER A 20 3.05 14.37 0.38
N MET A 21 2.22 13.64 1.13
CA MET A 21 2.01 12.21 0.91
C MET A 21 1.06 11.92 -0.25
N ALA A 22 0.06 12.78 -0.49
CA ALA A 22 -0.96 12.60 -1.51
C ALA A 22 -0.36 12.51 -2.92
N GLU A 23 0.67 13.31 -3.21
CA GLU A 23 1.38 13.26 -4.50
C GLU A 23 2.04 11.90 -4.75
N LEU A 24 2.53 11.24 -3.69
CA LEU A 24 3.20 9.95 -3.77
C LEU A 24 2.22 8.79 -4.00
N TRP A 25 0.92 8.98 -3.73
CA TRP A 25 -0.07 7.91 -3.85
C TRP A 25 -0.31 7.50 -5.29
N THR A 26 -0.14 8.38 -6.26
CA THR A 26 -0.29 8.05 -7.69
C THR A 26 0.61 6.89 -8.09
N LEU A 27 1.90 6.97 -7.73
CA LEU A 27 2.85 5.88 -7.98
C LEU A 27 2.43 4.58 -7.28
N ILE A 28 1.97 4.69 -6.03
CA ILE A 28 1.53 3.53 -5.24
C ILE A 28 0.33 2.85 -5.90
N HIS A 29 -0.66 3.63 -6.36
CA HIS A 29 -1.84 3.10 -7.04
C HIS A 29 -1.48 2.40 -8.35
N ASP A 30 -0.59 2.98 -9.16
CA ASP A 30 -0.17 2.37 -10.42
C ASP A 30 0.63 1.08 -10.21
N LEU A 31 1.53 1.05 -9.21
CA LEU A 31 2.24 -0.16 -8.81
C LEU A 31 1.28 -1.27 -8.35
N LEU A 32 0.26 -0.92 -7.57
CA LEU A 32 -0.77 -1.87 -7.10
C LEU A 32 -1.65 -2.39 -8.25
N GLY A 33 -1.94 -1.54 -9.24
CA GLY A 33 -2.65 -1.89 -10.47
C GLY A 33 -1.87 -2.84 -11.39
N GLY A 34 -0.56 -3.00 -11.17
CA GLY A 34 0.26 -3.98 -11.86
C GLY A 34 0.68 -3.55 -13.27
N THR A 35 1.09 -4.51 -14.10
CA THR A 35 1.62 -4.23 -15.45
C THR A 35 0.63 -3.48 -16.34
N ALA A 36 -0.68 -3.71 -16.20
CA ALA A 36 -1.68 -3.02 -17.00
C ALA A 36 -1.74 -1.52 -16.68
N ALA A 37 -1.85 -1.17 -15.39
CA ALA A 37 -1.87 0.23 -14.94
C ALA A 37 -0.56 0.96 -15.27
N MET A 38 0.59 0.31 -15.06
CA MET A 38 1.90 0.88 -15.44
C MET A 38 2.00 1.19 -16.94
N ARG A 39 1.38 0.37 -17.81
CA ARG A 39 1.36 0.62 -19.26
C ARG A 39 0.40 1.73 -19.65
N GLU A 40 -0.73 1.83 -18.98
CA GLU A 40 -1.70 2.93 -19.17
C GLU A 40 -1.10 4.27 -18.77
N ALA A 41 -0.36 4.32 -17.67
CA ALA A 41 0.40 5.48 -17.24
C ALA A 41 1.55 5.86 -18.21
N ALA A 42 1.96 4.96 -19.10
CA ALA A 42 2.85 5.21 -20.24
C ALA A 42 4.07 6.10 -19.90
N GLN A 43 4.11 7.32 -20.43
CA GLN A 43 5.26 8.22 -20.31
C GLN A 43 5.50 8.73 -18.89
N THR A 44 4.51 8.63 -17.99
CA THR A 44 4.66 9.01 -16.57
C THR A 44 5.74 8.16 -15.89
N TRP A 45 5.75 6.85 -16.15
CA TRP A 45 6.71 5.91 -15.53
C TRP A 45 7.71 5.31 -16.51
N LEU A 46 7.44 5.42 -17.81
CA LEU A 46 8.33 5.00 -18.87
C LEU A 46 8.45 6.13 -19.90
N PRO A 47 9.24 7.19 -19.60
CA PRO A 47 9.45 8.30 -20.52
C PRO A 47 10.00 7.82 -21.86
N GLN A 48 9.60 8.51 -22.93
CA GLN A 48 10.14 8.27 -24.26
C GLN A 48 11.51 8.96 -24.39
N GLU A 49 12.50 8.23 -24.90
CA GLU A 49 13.85 8.81 -25.07
C GLU A 49 13.86 9.82 -26.23
N PRO A 50 14.71 10.87 -26.19
CA PRO A 50 14.72 11.92 -27.22
C PRO A 50 14.91 11.43 -28.65
N ALA A 51 15.68 10.36 -28.84
CA ALA A 51 15.95 9.75 -30.15
C ALA A 51 15.07 8.52 -30.45
N GLU A 52 14.14 8.17 -29.57
CA GLU A 52 13.27 7.02 -29.74
C GLU A 52 12.04 7.38 -30.56
N GLY A 53 11.85 6.70 -31.71
CA GLY A 53 10.64 6.87 -32.52
C GLY A 53 9.39 6.32 -31.81
N SER A 54 8.22 6.88 -32.12
CA SER A 54 6.94 6.51 -31.48
C SER A 54 6.60 5.01 -31.60
N THR A 55 6.91 4.38 -32.74
CA THR A 55 6.73 2.93 -32.93
C THR A 55 7.65 2.12 -32.03
N ALA A 56 8.91 2.52 -31.90
CA ALA A 56 9.88 1.87 -31.02
C ALA A 56 9.47 2.01 -29.55
N TYR A 57 8.99 3.21 -29.16
CA TYR A 57 8.44 3.47 -27.84
C TYR A 57 7.27 2.55 -27.51
N LYS A 58 6.27 2.46 -28.39
CA LYS A 58 5.11 1.57 -28.18
C LYS A 58 5.53 0.10 -28.06
N ALA A 59 6.48 -0.33 -28.88
CA ALA A 59 7.02 -1.69 -28.78
C ALA A 59 7.73 -1.92 -27.44
N ARG A 60 8.50 -0.93 -26.95
CA ARG A 60 9.15 -0.96 -25.64
C ARG A 60 8.12 -0.99 -24.50
N LEU A 61 7.10 -0.13 -24.54
CA LEU A 61 6.02 -0.09 -23.55
C LEU A 61 5.30 -1.44 -23.44
N ASN A 62 4.99 -2.05 -24.59
CA ASN A 62 4.27 -3.33 -24.64
C ASN A 62 5.10 -4.53 -24.16
N ARG A 63 6.44 -4.51 -24.35
CA ARG A 63 7.32 -5.58 -23.85
C ARG A 63 7.72 -5.40 -22.40
N SER A 64 7.71 -4.16 -21.89
CA SER A 64 8.00 -3.88 -20.48
C SER A 64 6.94 -4.50 -19.58
N ILE A 65 7.40 -5.12 -18.49
CA ILE A 65 6.55 -5.76 -17.47
C ILE A 65 6.97 -5.29 -16.08
N LEU A 66 6.02 -5.20 -15.16
CA LEU A 66 6.28 -4.91 -13.75
C LEU A 66 6.45 -6.24 -12.99
N TYR A 67 7.60 -6.45 -12.34
CA TYR A 67 7.87 -7.60 -11.44
C TYR A 67 6.89 -7.67 -10.25
N ASN A 68 6.31 -6.53 -9.88
CA ASN A 68 5.29 -6.36 -8.85
C ASN A 68 5.75 -6.67 -7.42
N GLY A 69 7.01 -6.34 -7.12
CA GLY A 69 7.58 -6.50 -5.78
C GLY A 69 6.90 -5.65 -4.70
N TYR A 70 6.25 -4.53 -5.07
CA TYR A 70 5.52 -3.69 -4.13
C TYR A 70 4.31 -4.43 -3.52
N LYS A 71 3.42 -4.97 -4.37
CA LYS A 71 2.24 -5.73 -3.92
C LYS A 71 2.64 -6.99 -3.15
N ASP A 72 3.68 -7.69 -3.61
CA ASP A 72 4.22 -8.86 -2.90
C ASP A 72 4.75 -8.50 -1.51
N THR A 73 5.50 -7.40 -1.40
CA THR A 73 6.02 -6.91 -0.12
C THR A 73 4.89 -6.53 0.84
N LEU A 74 3.86 -5.82 0.37
CA LEU A 74 2.68 -5.52 1.19
C LEU A 74 1.98 -6.77 1.69
N ASN A 75 1.81 -7.78 0.83
CA ASN A 75 1.22 -9.06 1.23
C ASN A 75 2.07 -9.82 2.25
N LYS A 76 3.39 -9.74 2.15
CA LYS A 76 4.30 -10.32 3.14
C LYS A 76 4.24 -9.58 4.47
N LEU A 77 4.28 -8.25 4.44
CA LEU A 77 4.28 -7.43 5.65
C LEU A 77 2.95 -7.52 6.40
N LYS A 78 1.81 -7.52 5.71
CA LYS A 78 0.49 -7.63 6.37
C LYS A 78 0.30 -8.97 7.10
N ASN A 79 0.92 -10.05 6.60
CA ASN A 79 0.83 -11.39 7.18
C ASN A 79 1.86 -11.62 8.31
N ARG A 80 2.88 -10.77 8.43
CA ARG A 80 3.99 -10.95 9.38
C ARG A 80 3.56 -10.92 10.86
N PRO A 81 2.66 -10.03 11.31
CA PRO A 81 2.20 -10.03 12.70
C PRO A 81 1.52 -11.35 13.12
N PHE A 82 0.87 -12.03 12.19
CA PHE A 82 0.10 -13.26 12.42
C PHE A 82 0.88 -14.53 12.07
N THR A 83 2.21 -14.43 11.91
CA THR A 83 3.05 -15.61 11.65
C THR A 83 3.16 -16.53 12.87
N ARG A 84 2.89 -16.01 14.07
CA ARG A 84 2.77 -16.82 15.29
C ARG A 84 1.30 -16.81 15.73
N PRO A 85 0.80 -17.93 16.27
CA PRO A 85 -0.51 -17.96 16.90
C PRO A 85 -0.63 -16.85 17.94
N VAL A 86 -1.77 -16.16 17.94
CA VAL A 86 -2.05 -15.13 18.93
C VAL A 86 -2.41 -15.83 20.23
N VAL A 87 -1.54 -15.75 21.23
CA VAL A 87 -1.83 -16.24 22.57
C VAL A 87 -2.39 -15.09 23.38
N ALA A 88 -3.63 -15.22 23.82
CA ALA A 88 -4.23 -14.25 24.69
C ALA A 88 -3.85 -14.54 26.15
N ILE A 89 -3.45 -13.50 26.89
CA ILE A 89 -3.06 -13.57 28.30
C ILE A 89 -4.04 -12.67 29.05
N ASP A 90 -4.61 -13.16 30.16
CA ASP A 90 -5.59 -12.44 30.99
C ASP A 90 -6.87 -12.00 30.25
N PHE A 91 -7.55 -12.95 29.59
CA PHE A 91 -8.84 -12.67 28.95
C PHE A 91 -9.92 -12.31 29.99
N PRO A 92 -10.61 -11.16 29.86
CA PRO A 92 -11.78 -10.87 30.68
C PRO A 92 -12.85 -11.96 30.51
N PRO A 93 -13.56 -12.36 31.59
CA PRO A 93 -14.53 -13.46 31.54
C PRO A 93 -15.63 -13.24 30.50
N ASP A 94 -16.05 -11.98 30.31
CA ASP A 94 -17.16 -11.61 29.41
C ASP A 94 -16.88 -11.91 27.94
N ILE A 95 -15.61 -12.02 27.56
CA ILE A 95 -15.18 -12.23 26.17
C ILE A 95 -14.42 -13.55 25.97
N ALA A 96 -14.24 -14.37 27.01
CA ALA A 96 -13.48 -15.62 26.97
C ALA A 96 -13.93 -16.60 25.86
N TYR A 97 -15.18 -16.51 25.40
CA TYR A 97 -15.68 -17.33 24.29
C TYR A 97 -14.95 -17.08 22.95
N LEU A 98 -14.36 -15.89 22.76
CA LEU A 98 -13.63 -15.53 21.53
C LEU A 98 -12.37 -16.37 21.30
N GLU A 99 -11.87 -17.04 22.34
CA GLU A 99 -10.75 -18.00 22.20
C GLU A 99 -11.15 -19.21 21.35
N HIS A 100 -12.42 -19.60 21.42
CA HIS A 100 -12.96 -20.79 20.75
C HIS A 100 -13.82 -20.45 19.53
N ASP A 101 -14.38 -19.25 19.47
CA ASP A 101 -15.22 -18.80 18.37
C ASP A 101 -15.04 -17.29 18.09
N VAL A 102 -13.99 -16.95 17.35
CA VAL A 102 -13.67 -15.55 17.04
C VAL A 102 -14.55 -14.97 15.92
N ASP A 103 -15.04 -15.82 15.01
CA ASP A 103 -15.76 -15.42 13.80
C ASP A 103 -17.24 -15.85 13.74
N GLY A 104 -17.74 -16.52 14.79
CA GLY A 104 -19.11 -17.02 14.87
C GLY A 104 -19.34 -18.36 14.16
N ASN A 105 -18.28 -19.01 13.65
CA ASN A 105 -18.33 -20.30 12.95
C ASN A 105 -17.57 -21.42 13.70
N ASN A 106 -17.42 -21.31 15.02
CA ASN A 106 -16.62 -22.21 15.87
C ASN A 106 -15.15 -22.30 15.42
N LYS A 107 -14.59 -21.17 14.97
CA LYS A 107 -13.18 -21.09 14.60
C LYS A 107 -12.37 -20.47 15.74
N PRO A 108 -11.36 -21.17 16.28
CA PRO A 108 -10.47 -20.62 17.30
C PRO A 108 -9.47 -19.61 16.68
N LEU A 109 -8.68 -18.94 17.53
CA LEU A 109 -7.64 -17.96 17.15
C LEU A 109 -6.41 -18.54 16.39
N GLU A 110 -6.49 -19.78 15.91
CA GLU A 110 -5.43 -20.51 15.19
C GLU A 110 -5.56 -20.43 13.65
#